data_AF-A0A8I1UTJ9-F1
#
_entry.id   AF-A0A8I1UTJ9-F1
#
_cell.length_a   1.000
_cell.length_b   1.000
_cell.length_c   1.000
_cell.angle_alpha   90.00
_cell.angle_beta   90.00
_cell.angle_gamma   90.00
#
_symmetry.space_group_name_H-M   'P 1'
#
loop_
_entity.id
_entity.type
_entity.pdbx_description
1 polymer ?
#
loop_
_entity_poly.entity_id
_entity_poly.type
_entity_poly.pdbx_seq_one_letter_code
_entity_poly.pdbx_strand_id
1 'polypeptide(L)'
;MFGDDQAAMSDQVAPPDAGAPPTASAGAPATYAPAGGVSGTGTMATITPVTIDPGSDTGTAVNKTIQSLRSQLSGLQQKLMGNAQRLADLRNTSTGAAGAYQEAKAHIVTRLQVGTTKGNPELVAEWNTAQAQLDALTANINALNSLGTEVANDSSAAHYALNQIGATFNVSGAVDEDHRQLSVLEDETSQIIVLIDRLLKEVSDNVQRQTAYVASERANLTTLAASIKSGELYSGGLGVPMGAVSGLQLAAGGSPLVVIKFDHPNVDYQQALYAALSQALQSRPGAGFQVVAVSPTKGSAASVQIAQTTARRHAEDVMRSMTDMGVPAARLNVASTTDPNATANEVRVFVR
;
A
#
# COMPACT_ATOMS: atom_id res chain seq x y z
N MET A 1 -12.07 7.15 -76.14
CA MET A 1 -11.22 6.42 -77.11
C MET A 1 -9.79 6.83 -76.81
N PHE A 2 -8.96 5.85 -76.42
CA PHE A 2 -7.47 5.88 -76.32
C PHE A 2 -6.85 6.92 -75.36
N GLY A 3 -6.08 6.59 -74.34
CA GLY A 3 -5.21 5.42 -74.13
C GLY A 3 -3.78 5.75 -74.53
N ASP A 4 -2.90 5.75 -73.52
CA ASP A 4 -1.46 5.39 -73.60
C ASP A 4 -0.53 6.44 -74.26
N ASP A 5 0.75 6.62 -73.93
CA ASP A 5 1.72 5.83 -73.16
C ASP A 5 3.03 6.66 -72.97
N GLN A 6 3.83 6.31 -71.95
CA GLN A 6 5.33 6.27 -71.89
C GLN A 6 6.20 7.44 -72.42
N ALA A 7 7.42 7.76 -71.95
CA ALA A 7 8.35 7.20 -70.98
C ALA A 7 9.56 8.16 -70.77
N ALA A 8 10.31 7.89 -69.69
CA ALA A 8 11.78 7.93 -69.58
C ALA A 8 12.56 9.24 -69.33
N MET A 9 13.09 9.29 -68.09
CA MET A 9 14.51 9.41 -67.68
C MET A 9 15.39 10.55 -68.26
N SER A 10 15.99 11.34 -67.36
CA SER A 10 17.47 11.40 -67.18
C SER A 10 17.87 12.14 -65.89
N ASP A 11 18.96 11.64 -65.34
CA ASP A 11 19.72 11.95 -64.12
C ASP A 11 20.49 13.28 -64.18
N GLN A 12 20.58 14.06 -63.09
CA GLN A 12 21.82 14.77 -62.72
C GLN A 12 21.82 15.44 -61.33
N VAL A 13 22.97 15.28 -60.67
CA VAL A 13 23.33 15.59 -59.27
C VAL A 13 24.10 16.92 -59.13
N ALA A 14 23.72 17.71 -58.09
CA ALA A 14 24.47 18.72 -57.27
C ALA A 14 25.03 20.02 -57.92
N PRO A 15 25.42 21.11 -57.17
CA PRO A 15 25.74 21.26 -55.71
C PRO A 15 25.23 22.60 -55.06
N PRO A 16 25.86 23.21 -54.01
CA PRO A 16 25.68 22.93 -52.58
C PRO A 16 25.27 24.16 -51.70
N ASP A 17 24.93 23.84 -50.44
CA ASP A 17 24.98 24.58 -49.16
C ASP A 17 25.43 26.07 -49.12
N ALA A 18 24.62 26.93 -48.47
CA ALA A 18 25.06 27.99 -47.55
C ALA A 18 23.89 28.82 -46.95
N GLY A 19 23.70 28.73 -45.63
CA GLY A 19 23.52 29.89 -44.75
C GLY A 19 22.15 30.62 -44.70
N ALA A 20 21.38 30.36 -43.63
CA ALA A 20 20.36 31.30 -43.12
C ALA A 20 21.02 32.58 -42.54
N PRO A 21 20.28 33.70 -42.35
CA PRO A 21 19.69 33.98 -41.03
C PRO A 21 18.35 34.78 -41.12
N PRO A 22 17.80 35.40 -40.04
CA PRO A 22 16.60 34.92 -39.37
C PRO A 22 15.40 35.88 -39.46
N THR A 23 14.18 35.38 -39.28
CA THR A 23 13.04 36.24 -38.89
C THR A 23 12.39 35.71 -37.62
N ALA A 24 12.32 36.60 -36.64
CA ALA A 24 11.67 36.37 -35.36
C ALA A 24 10.14 36.36 -35.53
N SER A 25 9.45 35.47 -34.82
CA SER A 25 8.04 35.66 -34.51
C SER A 25 7.66 34.99 -33.19
N ALA A 26 7.27 35.86 -32.26
CA ALA A 26 6.19 35.73 -31.28
C ALA A 26 6.02 34.41 -30.50
N GLY A 27 6.32 34.48 -29.19
CA GLY A 27 5.96 33.47 -28.21
C GLY A 27 4.44 33.40 -27.95
N ALA A 28 3.97 32.17 -27.79
CA ALA A 28 2.68 31.81 -27.21
C ALA A 28 2.88 31.22 -25.80
N PRO A 29 1.92 31.36 -24.88
CA PRO A 29 2.11 31.06 -23.47
C PRO A 29 2.22 29.56 -23.20
N ALA A 30 3.18 29.19 -22.34
CA ALA A 30 3.38 27.83 -21.87
C ALA A 30 2.14 27.33 -21.12
N THR A 31 1.49 26.30 -21.66
CA THR A 31 0.55 25.47 -20.94
C THR A 31 1.32 24.68 -19.89
N TYR A 32 1.03 24.94 -18.62
CA TYR A 32 1.52 24.14 -17.50
C TYR A 32 0.88 22.75 -17.59
N ALA A 33 1.60 21.80 -18.18
CA ALA A 33 1.27 20.39 -18.04
C ALA A 33 1.45 20.01 -16.56
N PRO A 34 0.45 19.37 -15.91
CA PRO A 34 0.65 18.88 -14.55
C PRO A 34 1.76 17.83 -14.58
N ALA A 35 2.76 18.06 -13.71
CA ALA A 35 3.86 17.13 -13.49
C ALA A 35 3.28 15.73 -13.28
N GLY A 36 3.72 14.81 -14.16
CA GLY A 36 3.35 13.41 -14.10
C GLY A 36 3.47 12.90 -12.68
N GLY A 37 2.39 12.26 -12.22
CA GLY A 37 2.41 11.53 -10.97
C GLY A 37 3.65 10.66 -10.92
N VAL A 38 4.28 10.63 -9.75
CA VAL A 38 5.29 9.63 -9.41
C VAL A 38 4.57 8.28 -9.49
N SER A 39 4.56 7.71 -10.70
CA SER A 39 4.39 6.29 -10.90
C SER A 39 5.57 5.67 -10.19
N GLY A 40 5.34 5.28 -8.93
CA GLY A 40 6.17 4.29 -8.26
C GLY A 40 6.05 3.02 -9.07
N THR A 41 6.86 2.91 -10.12
CA THR A 41 7.23 1.65 -10.75
C THR A 41 7.98 0.86 -9.68
N GLY A 42 7.22 0.24 -8.77
CA GLY A 42 7.73 -0.92 -8.05
C GLY A 42 8.18 -1.89 -9.12
N THR A 43 9.47 -2.19 -9.12
CA THR A 43 10.11 -3.12 -10.03
C THR A 43 9.29 -4.39 -10.02
N MET A 44 8.60 -4.69 -11.13
CA MET A 44 7.80 -5.91 -11.25
C MET A 44 8.74 -7.08 -11.01
N ALA A 45 8.51 -7.84 -9.94
CA ALA A 45 9.16 -9.13 -9.78
C ALA A 45 8.56 -10.07 -10.83
N THR A 46 9.08 -10.00 -12.06
CA THR A 46 8.72 -10.96 -13.09
C THR A 46 9.19 -12.33 -12.62
N ILE A 47 8.25 -13.22 -12.33
CA ILE A 47 8.56 -14.61 -12.01
C ILE A 47 9.00 -15.27 -13.32
N THR A 48 10.31 -15.41 -13.50
CA THR A 48 10.87 -16.15 -14.65
C THR A 48 10.59 -17.64 -14.44
N PRO A 49 9.95 -18.32 -15.39
CA PRO A 49 9.68 -19.75 -15.26
C PRO A 49 10.99 -20.54 -15.21
N VAL A 50 11.05 -21.52 -14.31
CA VAL A 50 12.13 -22.51 -14.25
C VAL A 50 11.88 -23.55 -15.33
N THR A 51 12.83 -23.81 -16.22
CA THR A 51 12.69 -24.90 -17.20
C THR A 51 13.00 -26.22 -16.50
N ILE A 52 12.09 -27.19 -16.60
CA ILE A 52 12.31 -28.56 -16.11
C ILE A 52 12.93 -29.36 -17.27
N ASP A 53 14.17 -29.81 -17.10
CA ASP A 53 14.90 -30.54 -18.14
C ASP A 53 14.31 -31.95 -18.34
N PRO A 54 14.01 -32.41 -19.57
CA PRO A 54 13.62 -33.80 -19.79
C PRO A 54 14.77 -34.78 -19.48
N GLY A 55 14.50 -35.78 -18.62
CA GLY A 55 15.43 -36.87 -18.32
C GLY A 55 15.40 -38.01 -19.35
N SER A 56 16.50 -38.74 -19.47
CA SER A 56 16.60 -39.97 -20.27
C SER A 56 15.97 -41.16 -19.53
N ASP A 57 15.29 -42.07 -20.25
CA ASP A 57 14.69 -43.26 -19.64
C ASP A 57 15.76 -44.35 -19.45
N THR A 58 16.20 -44.53 -18.21
CA THR A 58 17.18 -45.55 -17.82
C THR A 58 16.56 -46.92 -17.53
N GLY A 59 15.22 -47.03 -17.54
CA GLY A 59 14.47 -48.25 -17.23
C GLY A 59 14.49 -48.69 -15.76
N THR A 60 15.16 -47.96 -14.86
CA THR A 60 15.27 -48.31 -13.44
C THR A 60 13.96 -48.02 -12.67
N ALA A 61 13.79 -48.64 -11.51
CA ALA A 61 12.68 -48.31 -10.60
C ALA A 61 12.78 -46.85 -10.09
N VAL A 62 14.01 -46.37 -9.92
CA VAL A 62 14.31 -44.98 -9.52
C VAL A 62 13.90 -44.01 -10.62
N ASN A 63 14.16 -44.32 -11.89
CA ASN A 63 13.71 -43.47 -12.99
C ASN A 63 12.19 -43.30 -13.05
N LYS A 64 11.39 -44.34 -12.75
CA LYS A 64 9.93 -44.20 -12.63
C LYS A 64 9.53 -43.19 -11.56
N THR A 65 10.25 -43.15 -10.44
CA THR A 65 10.03 -42.15 -9.39
C THR A 65 10.47 -40.74 -9.83
N ILE A 66 11.60 -40.63 -10.53
CA ILE A 66 12.08 -39.36 -11.13
C ILE A 66 11.04 -38.80 -12.11
N GLN A 67 10.49 -39.64 -12.99
CA GLN A 67 9.45 -39.23 -13.94
C GLN A 67 8.18 -38.74 -13.21
N SER A 68 7.76 -39.42 -12.15
CA SER A 68 6.64 -38.97 -11.32
C SER A 68 6.91 -37.61 -10.67
N LEU A 69 8.11 -37.43 -10.10
CA LEU A 69 8.53 -36.18 -9.49
C LEU A 69 8.60 -35.04 -10.52
N ARG A 70 9.14 -35.27 -11.72
CA ARG A 70 9.12 -34.30 -12.83
C ARG A 70 7.71 -33.87 -13.19
N SER A 71 6.75 -34.80 -13.25
CA SER A 71 5.35 -34.48 -13.51
C SER A 71 4.70 -33.67 -12.39
N GLN A 72 5.09 -33.91 -11.13
CA GLN A 72 4.60 -33.11 -9.99
C GLN A 72 5.19 -31.69 -10.04
N LEU A 73 6.49 -31.57 -10.32
CA LEU A 73 7.16 -30.29 -10.48
C LEU A 73 6.56 -29.47 -11.63
N SER A 74 6.26 -30.10 -12.78
CA SER A 74 5.68 -29.38 -13.92
C SER A 74 4.28 -28.86 -13.62
N GLY A 75 3.46 -29.64 -12.90
CA GLY A 75 2.16 -29.18 -12.41
C GLY A 75 2.30 -28.03 -11.41
N LEU A 76 3.31 -28.09 -10.53
CA LEU A 76 3.57 -27.04 -9.55
C LEU A 76 4.08 -25.75 -10.21
N GLN A 77 4.95 -25.86 -11.22
CA GLN A 77 5.37 -24.74 -12.05
C GLN A 77 4.17 -24.07 -12.76
N GLN A 78 3.26 -24.86 -13.33
CA GLN A 78 2.05 -24.32 -13.97
C GLN A 78 1.18 -23.54 -12.98
N LYS A 79 0.99 -24.08 -11.77
CA LYS A 79 0.28 -23.37 -10.69
C LYS A 79 0.99 -22.09 -10.28
N LEU A 80 2.31 -22.12 -10.12
CA LEU A 80 3.12 -20.94 -9.80
C LEU A 80 2.92 -19.84 -10.86
N MET A 81 2.96 -20.19 -12.14
CA MET A 81 2.70 -19.24 -13.23
C MET A 81 1.27 -18.69 -13.20
N GLY A 82 0.27 -19.55 -12.95
CA GLY A 82 -1.12 -19.13 -12.80
C GLY A 82 -1.34 -18.19 -11.62
N ASN A 83 -0.72 -18.50 -10.47
CA ASN A 83 -0.76 -17.68 -9.26
C ASN A 83 -0.07 -16.33 -9.47
N ALA A 84 1.06 -16.32 -10.18
CA ALA A 84 1.77 -15.10 -10.56
C ALA A 84 0.90 -14.19 -11.45
N GLN A 85 0.23 -14.77 -12.45
CA GLN A 85 -0.70 -14.04 -13.32
C GLN A 85 -1.88 -13.49 -12.52
N ARG A 86 -2.48 -14.30 -11.65
CA ARG A 86 -3.57 -13.88 -10.77
C ARG A 86 -3.17 -12.72 -9.86
N LEU A 87 -1.94 -12.72 -9.33
CA LEU A 87 -1.41 -11.60 -8.56
C LEU A 87 -1.32 -10.32 -9.43
N ALA A 88 -0.80 -10.44 -10.65
CA ALA A 88 -0.71 -9.30 -11.58
C ALA A 88 -2.09 -8.72 -11.91
N ASP A 89 -3.08 -9.57 -12.17
CA ASP A 89 -4.45 -9.17 -12.44
C ASP A 89 -5.07 -8.47 -11.23
N LEU A 90 -4.93 -9.03 -10.02
CA LEU A 90 -5.42 -8.42 -8.79
C LEU A 90 -4.79 -7.03 -8.55
N ARG A 91 -3.51 -6.85 -8.88
CA ARG A 91 -2.85 -5.54 -8.79
C ARG A 91 -3.39 -4.53 -9.78
N ASN A 92 -3.65 -4.95 -11.01
CA ASN A 92 -4.24 -4.10 -12.03
C ASN A 92 -5.65 -3.67 -11.62
N THR A 93 -6.48 -4.60 -11.14
CA THR A 93 -7.81 -4.29 -10.60
C THR A 93 -7.74 -3.33 -9.42
N SER A 94 -6.82 -3.54 -8.48
CA SER A 94 -6.64 -2.64 -7.33
C SER A 94 -6.20 -1.24 -7.76
N THR A 95 -5.27 -1.14 -8.71
CA THR A 95 -4.80 0.15 -9.23
C THR A 95 -5.92 0.90 -9.94
N GLY A 96 -6.73 0.21 -10.75
CA GLY A 96 -7.91 0.78 -11.40
C GLY A 96 -8.95 1.29 -10.40
N ALA A 97 -9.31 0.47 -9.40
CA ALA A 97 -10.26 0.86 -8.36
C ALA A 97 -9.75 2.04 -7.51
N ALA A 98 -8.47 2.04 -7.15
CA ALA A 98 -7.86 3.16 -6.44
C ALA A 98 -7.85 4.45 -7.27
N GLY A 99 -7.56 4.37 -8.58
CA GLY A 99 -7.62 5.51 -9.50
C GLY A 99 -9.03 6.10 -9.60
N ALA A 100 -10.03 5.26 -9.88
CA ALA A 100 -11.44 5.68 -9.96
C ALA A 100 -11.95 6.28 -8.64
N TYR A 101 -11.52 5.73 -7.50
CA TYR A 101 -11.82 6.30 -6.19
C TYR A 101 -11.24 7.72 -6.02
N GLN A 102 -9.96 7.91 -6.34
CA GLN A 102 -9.31 9.21 -6.19
C GLN A 102 -9.91 10.25 -7.14
N GLU A 103 -10.29 9.86 -8.35
CA GLU A 103 -11.01 10.72 -9.30
C GLU A 103 -12.36 11.19 -8.74
N ALA A 104 -13.19 10.25 -8.25
CA ALA A 104 -14.47 10.59 -7.62
C ALA A 104 -14.28 11.50 -6.40
N LYS A 105 -13.28 11.22 -5.55
CA LYS A 105 -12.94 12.05 -4.40
C LYS A 105 -12.53 13.47 -4.82
N ALA A 106 -11.70 13.61 -5.85
CA ALA A 106 -11.25 14.90 -6.34
C ALA A 106 -12.40 15.74 -6.90
N HIS A 107 -13.33 15.12 -7.64
CA HIS A 107 -14.55 15.75 -8.12
C HIS A 107 -15.40 16.30 -6.97
N ILE A 108 -15.64 15.46 -5.95
CA ILE A 108 -16.43 15.85 -4.77
C ILE A 108 -15.78 17.02 -4.03
N VAL A 109 -14.47 16.92 -3.76
CA VAL A 109 -13.71 17.95 -3.06
C VAL A 109 -13.75 19.28 -3.84
N THR A 110 -13.55 19.24 -5.15
CA THR A 110 -13.56 20.45 -6.00
C THR A 110 -14.92 21.13 -5.97
N ARG A 111 -16.01 20.38 -6.09
CA ARG A 111 -17.38 20.93 -6.02
C ARG A 111 -17.71 21.47 -4.63
N LEU A 112 -17.24 20.82 -3.56
CA LEU A 112 -17.42 21.31 -2.19
C LEU A 112 -16.58 22.56 -1.88
N GLN A 113 -15.42 22.75 -2.53
CA GLN A 113 -14.60 23.96 -2.39
C GLN A 113 -15.24 25.19 -3.04
N VAL A 114 -15.89 25.02 -4.20
CA VAL A 114 -16.65 26.09 -4.87
C VAL A 114 -17.94 26.41 -4.11
N GLY A 115 -18.40 25.49 -3.25
CA GLY A 115 -19.67 25.56 -2.54
C GLY A 115 -20.76 24.87 -3.35
N THR A 116 -21.57 24.06 -2.68
CA THR A 116 -22.63 23.28 -3.31
C THR A 116 -23.89 23.30 -2.45
N THR A 117 -25.04 22.97 -3.04
CA THR A 117 -26.27 22.88 -2.27
C THR A 117 -26.19 21.72 -1.28
N LYS A 118 -26.73 21.94 -0.09
CA LYS A 118 -26.83 20.92 0.96
C LYS A 118 -27.47 19.64 0.40
N GLY A 119 -26.72 18.53 0.45
CA GLY A 119 -27.22 17.23 0.00
C GLY A 119 -27.38 17.12 -1.52
N ASN A 120 -26.55 17.81 -2.31
CA ASN A 120 -26.56 17.72 -3.78
C ASN A 120 -26.54 16.24 -4.25
N PRO A 121 -27.56 15.78 -5.00
CA PRO A 121 -27.65 14.39 -5.43
C PRO A 121 -26.50 13.94 -6.35
N GLU A 122 -25.89 14.85 -7.10
CA GLU A 122 -24.72 14.52 -7.93
C GLU A 122 -23.53 14.08 -7.06
N LEU A 123 -23.26 14.81 -5.97
CA LEU A 123 -22.17 14.46 -5.04
C LEU A 123 -22.46 13.20 -4.25
N VAL A 124 -23.73 12.95 -3.94
CA VAL A 124 -24.15 11.69 -3.33
C VAL A 124 -23.91 10.53 -4.30
N ALA A 125 -24.21 10.70 -5.59
CA ALA A 125 -23.92 9.70 -6.61
C ALA A 125 -22.41 9.46 -6.77
N GLU A 126 -21.58 10.51 -6.82
CA GLU A 126 -20.12 10.38 -6.85
C GLU A 126 -19.57 9.69 -5.59
N TRP A 127 -20.13 10.00 -4.42
CA TRP A 127 -19.76 9.36 -3.16
C TRP A 127 -20.12 7.87 -3.14
N ASN A 128 -21.29 7.50 -3.67
CA ASN A 128 -21.69 6.09 -3.83
C ASN A 128 -20.73 5.36 -4.78
N THR A 129 -20.30 6.01 -5.86
CA THR A 129 -19.26 5.47 -6.75
C THR A 129 -17.95 5.25 -6.01
N ALA A 130 -17.48 6.24 -5.24
CA ALA A 130 -16.27 6.12 -4.43
C ALA A 130 -16.38 4.97 -3.40
N GLN A 131 -17.55 4.80 -2.78
CA GLN A 131 -17.80 3.70 -1.86
C GLN A 131 -17.70 2.35 -2.58
N ALA A 132 -18.32 2.21 -3.76
CA ALA A 132 -18.25 0.98 -4.55
C ALA A 132 -16.79 0.62 -4.93
N GLN A 133 -15.94 1.61 -5.22
CA GLN A 133 -14.52 1.38 -5.49
C GLN A 133 -13.76 0.88 -4.24
N LEU A 134 -14.07 1.41 -3.05
CA LEU A 134 -13.49 0.89 -1.79
C LEU A 134 -13.99 -0.53 -1.46
N ASP A 135 -15.22 -0.86 -1.82
CA ASP A 135 -15.76 -2.22 -1.69
C ASP A 135 -15.06 -3.18 -2.68
N ALA A 136 -14.79 -2.75 -3.91
CA ALA A 136 -13.99 -3.51 -4.87
C ALA A 136 -12.56 -3.77 -4.38
N LEU A 137 -11.91 -2.78 -3.75
CA LEU A 137 -10.62 -2.98 -3.08
C LEU A 137 -10.71 -3.97 -1.93
N THR A 138 -11.81 -3.97 -1.17
CA THR A 138 -12.03 -4.94 -0.09
C THR A 138 -12.17 -6.37 -0.66
N ALA A 139 -12.91 -6.54 -1.76
CA ALA A 139 -13.01 -7.81 -2.46
C ALA A 139 -11.65 -8.29 -3.02
N ASN A 140 -10.83 -7.36 -3.52
CA ASN A 140 -9.47 -7.65 -3.98
C ASN A 140 -8.58 -8.18 -2.85
N ILE A 141 -8.65 -7.58 -1.66
CA ILE A 141 -7.93 -8.06 -0.46
C ILE A 141 -8.34 -9.50 -0.11
N ASN A 142 -9.63 -9.82 -0.18
CA ASN A 142 -10.09 -11.20 0.07
C ASN A 142 -9.54 -12.19 -0.96
N ALA A 143 -9.49 -11.79 -2.24
CA ALA A 143 -8.89 -12.60 -3.30
C ALA A 143 -7.36 -12.78 -3.10
N LEU A 144 -6.65 -11.76 -2.63
CA LEU A 144 -5.23 -11.86 -2.27
C LEU A 144 -5.01 -12.81 -1.08
N ASN A 145 -5.89 -12.82 -0.07
CA ASN A 145 -5.79 -13.78 1.03
C ASN A 145 -6.02 -15.23 0.58
N SER A 146 -6.96 -15.46 -0.36
CA SER A 146 -7.14 -16.77 -1.00
C SER A 146 -5.89 -17.19 -1.75
N LEU A 147 -5.32 -16.29 -2.57
CA LEU A 147 -4.09 -16.53 -3.30
C LEU A 147 -2.92 -16.85 -2.35
N GLY A 148 -2.80 -16.13 -1.24
CA GLY A 148 -1.78 -16.42 -0.22
C GLY A 148 -1.91 -17.84 0.37
N THR A 149 -3.13 -18.32 0.58
CA THR A 149 -3.40 -19.68 1.06
C THR A 149 -3.03 -20.73 0.00
N GLU A 150 -3.37 -20.48 -1.26
CA GLU A 150 -3.00 -21.35 -2.39
C GLU A 150 -1.47 -21.46 -2.55
N VAL A 151 -0.76 -20.33 -2.51
CA VAL A 151 0.71 -20.29 -2.61
C VAL A 151 1.38 -20.98 -1.42
N ALA A 152 0.81 -20.88 -0.21
CA ALA A 152 1.32 -21.61 0.96
C ALA A 152 1.14 -23.14 0.83
N ASN A 153 0.05 -23.59 0.21
CA ASN A 153 -0.15 -25.01 -0.09
C ASN A 153 0.85 -25.50 -1.14
N ASP A 154 1.11 -24.69 -2.18
CA ASP A 154 2.11 -25.01 -3.21
C ASP A 154 3.54 -25.04 -2.62
N SER A 155 3.87 -24.14 -1.68
CA SER A 155 5.14 -24.19 -0.92
C SER A 155 5.31 -25.51 -0.18
N SER A 156 4.26 -25.95 0.53
CA SER A 156 4.28 -27.23 1.26
C SER A 156 4.48 -28.43 0.32
N ALA A 157 3.83 -28.39 -0.86
CA ALA A 157 4.01 -29.42 -1.89
C ALA A 157 5.43 -29.43 -2.48
N ALA A 158 6.04 -28.27 -2.71
CA ALA A 158 7.41 -28.15 -3.20
C ALA A 158 8.42 -28.70 -2.19
N HIS A 159 8.27 -28.38 -0.90
CA HIS A 159 9.11 -28.95 0.16
C HIS A 159 8.95 -30.47 0.29
N TYR A 160 7.73 -30.99 0.13
CA TYR A 160 7.50 -32.43 0.10
C TYR A 160 8.23 -33.09 -1.07
N ALA A 161 8.16 -32.50 -2.27
CA ALA A 161 8.89 -32.99 -3.44
C ALA A 161 10.40 -32.98 -3.20
N LEU A 162 10.96 -31.92 -2.62
CA LEU A 162 12.39 -31.83 -2.30
C LEU A 162 12.83 -32.94 -1.32
N ASN A 163 12.04 -33.19 -0.28
CA ASN A 163 12.33 -34.28 0.67
C ASN A 163 12.25 -35.66 -0.01
N GLN A 164 11.28 -35.85 -0.91
CA GLN A 164 11.15 -37.08 -1.68
C GLN A 164 12.33 -37.30 -2.64
N ILE A 165 12.85 -36.23 -3.26
CA ILE A 165 14.07 -36.27 -4.08
C ILE A 165 15.26 -36.72 -3.23
N GLY A 166 15.47 -36.08 -2.07
CA GLY A 166 16.51 -36.45 -1.12
C GLY A 166 16.42 -37.90 -0.63
N ALA A 167 15.20 -38.40 -0.42
CA ALA A 167 14.98 -39.81 -0.08
C ALA A 167 15.31 -40.75 -1.26
N THR A 168 15.00 -40.33 -2.49
CA THR A 168 15.22 -41.13 -3.71
C THR A 168 16.72 -41.33 -4.00
N PHE A 169 17.57 -40.38 -3.63
CA PHE A 169 19.03 -40.54 -3.67
C PHE A 169 19.56 -41.72 -2.85
N ASN A 170 18.85 -42.13 -1.80
CA ASN A 170 19.28 -43.23 -0.92
C ASN A 170 18.72 -44.60 -1.34
N VAL A 171 17.93 -44.67 -2.41
CA VAL A 171 17.32 -45.92 -2.90
C VAL A 171 18.35 -46.71 -3.71
N SER A 172 18.54 -47.98 -3.36
CA SER A 172 19.46 -48.88 -4.09
C SER A 172 18.89 -49.28 -5.47
N GLY A 173 19.77 -49.46 -6.45
CA GLY A 173 19.40 -49.88 -7.82
C GLY A 173 19.26 -48.73 -8.83
N ALA A 174 19.70 -47.52 -8.48
CA ALA A 174 19.86 -46.39 -9.39
C ALA A 174 21.14 -46.52 -10.23
N VAL A 175 21.12 -45.98 -11.45
CA VAL A 175 22.33 -45.79 -12.27
C VAL A 175 22.90 -44.38 -12.10
N ASP A 176 24.15 -44.13 -12.51
CA ASP A 176 24.79 -42.80 -12.42
C ASP A 176 23.98 -41.71 -13.13
N GLU A 177 23.29 -42.06 -14.21
CA GLU A 177 22.40 -41.17 -14.94
C GLU A 177 21.18 -40.77 -14.09
N ASP A 178 20.62 -41.65 -13.27
CA ASP A 178 19.51 -41.33 -12.36
C ASP A 178 19.97 -40.34 -11.29
N HIS A 179 21.18 -40.51 -10.73
CA HIS A 179 21.74 -39.57 -9.76
C HIS A 179 21.97 -38.18 -10.36
N ARG A 180 22.45 -38.11 -11.62
CA ARG A 180 22.59 -36.84 -12.34
C ARG A 180 21.22 -36.18 -12.53
N GLN A 181 20.20 -36.95 -12.91
CA GLN A 181 18.85 -36.43 -13.08
C GLN A 181 18.22 -35.94 -11.78
N LEU A 182 18.44 -36.65 -10.66
CA LEU A 182 17.98 -36.23 -9.34
C LEU A 182 18.66 -34.93 -8.90
N SER A 183 19.96 -34.75 -9.18
CA SER A 183 20.69 -33.51 -8.85
C SER A 183 20.11 -32.31 -9.59
N VAL A 184 19.83 -32.46 -10.90
CA VAL A 184 19.17 -31.40 -11.68
C VAL A 184 17.78 -31.10 -11.13
N LEU A 185 17.00 -32.14 -10.80
CA LEU A 185 15.65 -31.99 -10.26
C LEU A 185 15.66 -31.31 -8.86
N GLU A 186 16.66 -31.59 -8.04
CA GLU A 186 16.86 -30.96 -6.72
C GLU A 186 17.12 -29.46 -6.87
N ASP A 187 18.00 -29.07 -7.81
CA ASP A 187 18.30 -27.67 -8.12
C ASP A 187 17.05 -26.93 -8.65
N GLU A 188 16.34 -27.55 -9.60
CA GLU A 188 15.08 -27.02 -10.14
C GLU A 188 14.01 -26.84 -9.05
N THR A 189 13.85 -27.84 -8.17
CA THR A 189 12.91 -27.77 -7.03
C THR A 189 13.29 -26.65 -6.07
N SER A 190 14.57 -26.52 -5.76
CA SER A 190 15.08 -25.46 -4.87
C SER A 190 14.82 -24.07 -5.47
N GLN A 191 14.99 -23.91 -6.78
CA GLN A 191 14.67 -22.67 -7.47
C GLN A 191 13.17 -22.36 -7.43
N ILE A 192 12.31 -23.36 -7.64
CA ILE A 192 10.86 -23.22 -7.53
C ILE A 192 10.43 -22.77 -6.13
N ILE A 193 11.01 -23.34 -5.07
CA ILE A 193 10.73 -22.94 -3.67
C ILE A 193 11.04 -21.45 -3.47
N VAL A 194 12.20 -20.98 -3.93
CA VAL A 194 12.57 -19.56 -3.81
C VAL A 194 11.58 -18.63 -4.53
N LEU A 195 11.05 -19.05 -5.68
CA LEU A 195 10.04 -18.28 -6.41
C LEU A 195 8.69 -18.26 -5.67
N ILE A 196 8.27 -19.38 -5.08
CA ILE A 196 7.07 -19.46 -4.25
C ILE A 196 7.18 -18.55 -3.02
N ASP A 197 8.32 -18.58 -2.33
CA ASP A 197 8.55 -17.74 -1.14
C ASP A 197 8.54 -16.25 -1.50
N ARG A 198 9.13 -15.88 -2.64
CA ARG A 198 9.05 -14.51 -3.16
C ARG A 198 7.60 -14.11 -3.44
N LEU A 199 6.83 -14.98 -4.08
CA LEU A 199 5.41 -14.72 -4.38
C LEU A 199 4.59 -14.58 -3.09
N LEU A 200 4.81 -15.45 -2.10
CA LEU A 200 4.12 -15.41 -0.81
C LEU A 200 4.41 -14.11 -0.06
N LYS A 201 5.68 -13.71 -0.03
CA LYS A 201 6.10 -12.43 0.58
C LYS A 201 5.43 -11.26 -0.13
N GLU A 202 5.40 -11.29 -1.46
CA GLU A 202 4.82 -10.22 -2.27
C GLU A 202 3.29 -10.10 -2.11
N VAL A 203 2.58 -11.22 -2.00
CA VAL A 203 1.14 -11.25 -1.67
C VAL A 203 0.91 -10.68 -0.27
N SER A 204 1.69 -11.11 0.72
CA SER A 204 1.56 -10.69 2.13
C SER A 204 1.79 -9.19 2.30
N ASP A 205 2.85 -8.65 1.69
CA ASP A 205 3.16 -7.22 1.73
C ASP A 205 2.06 -6.39 1.03
N ASN A 206 1.43 -6.93 -0.01
CA ASN A 206 0.33 -6.28 -0.72
C ASN A 206 -0.96 -6.23 0.12
N VAL A 207 -1.35 -7.35 0.73
CA VAL A 207 -2.51 -7.44 1.64
C VAL A 207 -2.38 -6.43 2.78
N GLN A 208 -1.21 -6.35 3.42
CA GLN A 208 -0.99 -5.41 4.52
C GLN A 208 -1.13 -3.96 4.07
N ARG A 209 -0.48 -3.59 2.95
CA ARG A 209 -0.54 -2.23 2.40
C ARG A 209 -1.95 -1.82 1.99
N GLN A 210 -2.66 -2.69 1.28
CA GLN A 210 -4.03 -2.40 0.83
C GLN A 210 -5.01 -2.31 2.00
N THR A 211 -4.87 -3.15 3.01
CA THR A 211 -5.75 -3.11 4.20
C THR A 211 -5.62 -1.77 4.94
N ALA A 212 -4.39 -1.30 5.14
CA ALA A 212 -4.14 0.00 5.76
C ALA A 212 -4.70 1.16 4.92
N TYR A 213 -4.50 1.11 3.60
CA TYR A 213 -5.03 2.10 2.67
C TYR A 213 -6.56 2.17 2.72
N VAL A 214 -7.26 1.05 2.54
CA VAL A 214 -8.74 0.99 2.54
C VAL A 214 -9.32 1.46 3.87
N ALA A 215 -8.71 1.08 5.00
CA ALA A 215 -9.16 1.54 6.32
C ALA A 215 -9.08 3.07 6.45
N SER A 216 -7.98 3.67 5.99
CA SER A 216 -7.80 5.13 6.02
C SER A 216 -8.79 5.86 5.10
N GLU A 217 -9.03 5.33 3.89
CA GLU A 217 -9.91 5.96 2.92
C GLU A 217 -11.40 5.82 3.26
N ARG A 218 -11.82 4.76 3.96
CA ARG A 218 -13.19 4.65 4.50
C ARG A 218 -13.46 5.73 5.55
N ALA A 219 -12.50 6.01 6.42
CA ALA A 219 -12.62 7.09 7.41
C ALA A 219 -12.71 8.46 6.73
N ASN A 220 -11.88 8.70 5.71
CA ASN A 220 -11.94 9.91 4.88
C ASN A 220 -13.30 10.05 4.19
N LEU A 221 -13.81 8.97 3.61
CA LEU A 221 -15.09 8.95 2.90
C LEU A 221 -16.28 9.21 3.83
N THR A 222 -16.22 8.79 5.09
CA THR A 222 -17.23 9.12 6.12
C THR A 222 -17.20 10.60 6.47
N THR A 223 -16.01 11.20 6.55
CA THR A 223 -15.85 12.65 6.76
C THR A 223 -16.36 13.46 5.56
N LEU A 224 -16.11 12.95 4.34
CA LEU A 224 -16.62 13.53 3.11
C LEU A 224 -18.16 13.48 3.06
N ALA A 225 -18.78 12.40 3.53
CA ALA A 225 -20.24 12.28 3.60
C ALA A 225 -20.88 13.39 4.46
N ALA A 226 -20.26 13.71 5.60
CA ALA A 226 -20.70 14.82 6.45
C ALA A 226 -20.58 16.18 5.73
N SER A 227 -19.51 16.38 4.96
CA SER A 227 -19.27 17.59 4.17
C SER A 227 -20.29 17.77 3.03
N ILE A 228 -20.64 16.68 2.32
CA ILE A 228 -21.69 16.69 1.30
C ILE A 228 -23.04 17.05 1.93
N LYS A 229 -23.32 16.54 3.13
CA LYS A 229 -24.54 16.85 3.88
C LYS A 229 -24.60 18.29 4.35
N SER A 230 -23.48 18.95 4.63
CA SER A 230 -23.45 20.39 4.94
C SER A 230 -23.46 21.26 3.68
N GLY A 231 -23.03 20.76 2.52
CA GLY A 231 -22.84 21.56 1.29
C GLY A 231 -21.57 22.41 1.31
N GLU A 232 -20.77 22.26 2.36
CA GLU A 232 -19.49 22.92 2.56
C GLU A 232 -18.48 21.88 3.00
N LEU A 233 -17.26 22.01 2.49
CA LEU A 233 -16.16 21.17 2.92
C LEU A 233 -15.97 21.40 4.43
N TYR A 234 -16.18 20.37 5.25
CA TYR A 234 -16.01 20.44 6.70
C TYR A 234 -14.52 20.58 7.02
N SER A 235 -14.01 21.79 6.81
CA SER A 235 -12.72 22.25 7.29
C SER A 235 -12.97 22.84 8.68
N GLY A 236 -13.18 21.97 9.66
CA GLY A 236 -13.10 22.39 11.06
C GLY A 236 -11.69 22.91 11.34
N GLY A 237 -11.45 24.20 11.06
CA GLY A 237 -10.26 24.95 11.41
C GLY A 237 -8.93 24.46 10.82
N LEU A 238 -8.76 24.49 9.49
CA LEU A 238 -7.41 24.39 8.86
C LEU A 238 -7.22 25.50 7.83
N GLY A 239 -7.21 26.75 8.31
CA GLY A 239 -6.60 27.86 7.60
C GLY A 239 -5.09 27.85 7.79
N VAL A 240 -4.38 26.90 7.18
CA VAL A 240 -2.96 27.05 6.82
C VAL A 240 -2.78 26.37 5.45
N PRO A 241 -2.25 27.06 4.43
CA PRO A 241 -2.09 26.49 3.10
C PRO A 241 -1.19 25.24 3.13
N MET A 242 -1.62 24.21 2.38
CA MET A 242 -0.88 23.00 2.08
C MET A 242 0.30 23.32 1.13
N GLY A 243 1.30 24.00 1.67
CA GLY A 243 2.57 24.31 1.04
C GLY A 243 3.59 24.57 2.14
N ALA A 244 4.53 23.64 2.31
CA ALA A 244 5.60 23.63 3.32
C ALA A 244 5.18 23.27 4.76
N VAL A 245 5.07 21.97 5.05
CA VAL A 245 5.41 21.42 6.38
C VAL A 245 6.32 20.19 6.26
N SER A 246 7.39 20.31 5.48
CA SER A 246 8.66 19.70 5.88
C SER A 246 9.22 20.58 7.00
N GLY A 247 8.97 20.16 8.26
CA GLY A 247 9.50 20.84 9.44
C GLY A 247 8.46 21.51 10.33
N LEU A 248 7.55 20.73 10.92
CA LEU A 248 7.19 21.02 12.31
C LEU A 248 7.94 20.06 13.21
N GLN A 249 9.19 20.44 13.44
CA GLN A 249 10.02 19.98 14.52
C GLN A 249 9.22 20.06 15.83
N LEU A 250 8.82 18.89 16.32
CA LEU A 250 9.00 18.49 17.71
C LEU A 250 8.70 19.56 18.79
N ALA A 251 7.43 19.68 19.18
CA ALA A 251 7.14 20.04 20.57
C ALA A 251 7.35 18.80 21.48
N ALA A 252 8.57 18.26 21.50
CA ALA A 252 9.00 17.26 22.49
C ALA A 252 10.06 17.82 23.45
N GLY A 253 10.12 19.16 23.59
CA GLY A 253 10.99 19.85 24.55
C GLY A 253 10.30 20.37 25.82
N GLY A 254 8.97 20.28 25.91
CA GLY A 254 8.24 20.66 27.12
C GLY A 254 8.06 19.47 28.05
N SER A 255 8.15 19.67 29.37
CA SER A 255 7.73 18.64 30.32
C SER A 255 6.22 18.40 30.16
N PRO A 256 5.76 17.15 29.98
CA PRO A 256 4.34 16.86 29.93
C PRO A 256 3.70 17.22 31.26
N LEU A 257 2.53 17.84 31.21
CA LEU A 257 1.71 18.14 32.38
C LEU A 257 1.22 16.83 33.01
N VAL A 258 0.80 15.88 32.16
CA VAL A 258 0.37 14.53 32.57
C VAL A 258 0.83 13.53 31.52
N VAL A 259 1.29 12.36 31.98
CA VAL A 259 1.52 11.17 31.16
C VAL A 259 0.55 10.08 31.61
N ILE A 260 -0.32 9.65 30.71
CA ILE A 260 -1.31 8.59 30.95
C ILE A 260 -0.85 7.34 30.21
N LYS A 261 -0.47 6.31 30.95
CA LYS A 261 -0.05 5.02 30.36
C LYS A 261 -1.24 4.10 30.24
N PHE A 262 -1.48 3.58 29.03
CA PHE A 262 -2.51 2.58 28.75
C PHE A 262 -1.86 1.19 28.71
N ASP A 263 -1.35 0.75 29.87
CA ASP A 263 -0.71 -0.56 30.04
C ASP A 263 -1.70 -1.69 30.39
N HIS A 264 -2.87 -1.34 30.91
CA HIS A 264 -3.96 -2.27 31.28
C HIS A 264 -5.32 -1.72 30.82
N PRO A 265 -6.35 -2.58 30.65
CA PRO A 265 -7.71 -2.09 30.36
C PRO A 265 -8.28 -1.28 31.52
N ASN A 266 -9.11 -0.28 31.22
CA ASN A 266 -9.77 0.61 32.19
C ASN A 266 -8.79 1.38 33.08
N VAL A 267 -7.87 2.14 32.49
CA VAL A 267 -6.98 3.04 33.26
C VAL A 267 -7.78 4.19 33.86
N ASP A 268 -7.75 4.32 35.19
CA ASP A 268 -8.36 5.42 35.93
C ASP A 268 -7.49 6.69 35.86
N TYR A 269 -7.51 7.38 34.72
CA TYR A 269 -6.69 8.58 34.50
C TYR A 269 -7.41 9.90 34.83
N GLN A 270 -8.73 9.88 35.02
CA GLN A 270 -9.56 11.07 35.10
C GLN A 270 -9.22 11.94 36.33
N GLN A 271 -8.96 11.34 37.48
CA GLN A 271 -8.65 12.08 38.71
C GLN A 271 -7.30 12.80 38.62
N ALA A 272 -6.27 12.11 38.11
CA ALA A 272 -4.94 12.69 37.91
C ALA A 272 -4.98 13.79 36.84
N LEU A 273 -5.74 13.57 35.77
CA LEU A 273 -5.94 14.55 34.71
C LEU A 273 -6.66 15.81 35.22
N TYR A 274 -7.73 15.65 36.01
CA TYR A 274 -8.45 16.78 36.60
C TYR A 274 -7.58 17.63 37.52
N ALA A 275 -6.82 17.00 38.42
CA ALA A 275 -5.93 17.70 39.34
C ALA A 275 -4.85 18.50 38.58
N ALA A 276 -4.27 17.92 37.54
CA ALA A 276 -3.26 18.59 36.74
C ALA A 276 -3.85 19.73 35.89
N LEU A 277 -5.04 19.55 35.32
CA LEU A 277 -5.72 20.58 34.53
C LEU A 277 -6.17 21.75 35.39
N SER A 278 -6.76 21.50 36.56
CA SER A 278 -7.18 22.56 37.48
C SER A 278 -5.99 23.39 37.95
N GLN A 279 -4.85 22.77 38.28
CA GLN A 279 -3.63 23.47 38.63
C GLN A 279 -3.03 24.27 37.46
N ALA A 280 -3.08 23.73 36.23
CA ALA A 280 -2.65 24.43 35.02
C ALA A 280 -3.55 25.63 34.69
N LEU A 281 -4.87 25.49 34.83
CA LEU A 281 -5.83 26.58 34.58
C LEU A 281 -5.78 27.65 35.67
N GLN A 282 -5.50 27.28 36.93
CA GLN A 282 -5.34 28.22 38.04
C GLN A 282 -4.08 29.07 37.89
N SER A 283 -3.00 28.49 37.35
CA SER A 283 -1.77 29.22 37.03
C SER A 283 -1.86 30.00 35.71
N ARG A 284 -2.61 29.49 34.72
CA ARG A 284 -2.80 30.13 33.40
C ARG A 284 -4.25 29.95 32.88
N PRO A 285 -5.15 30.92 33.14
CA PRO A 285 -6.55 30.84 32.72
C PRO A 285 -6.77 30.78 31.20
N GLY A 286 -5.78 31.23 30.42
CA GLY A 286 -5.79 31.24 28.95
C GLY A 286 -5.08 30.05 28.28
N ALA A 287 -4.57 29.09 29.05
CA ALA A 287 -3.74 28.01 28.51
C ALA A 287 -4.45 27.17 27.45
N GLY A 288 -3.71 26.86 26.38
CA GLY A 288 -4.08 25.81 25.44
C GLY A 288 -3.51 24.47 25.89
N PHE A 289 -4.06 23.37 25.39
CA PHE A 289 -3.53 22.03 25.67
C PHE A 289 -3.32 21.25 24.39
N GLN A 290 -2.23 20.49 24.36
CA GLN A 290 -1.91 19.57 23.28
C GLN A 290 -1.88 18.15 23.83
N VAL A 291 -2.75 17.31 23.30
CA VAL A 291 -2.86 15.89 23.63
C VAL A 291 -2.07 15.11 22.59
N VAL A 292 -0.98 14.47 23.00
CA VAL A 292 -0.09 13.73 22.10
C VAL A 292 -0.26 12.24 22.37
N ALA A 293 -0.77 11.52 21.36
CA ALA A 293 -0.76 10.07 21.33
C ALA A 293 0.68 9.59 21.09
N VAL A 294 1.25 8.82 22.01
CA VAL A 294 2.57 8.22 21.91
C VAL A 294 2.41 6.72 21.78
N SER A 295 3.00 6.16 20.73
CA SER A 295 3.02 4.73 20.48
C SER A 295 4.44 4.18 20.55
N PRO A 296 4.63 2.95 21.05
CA PRO A 296 5.93 2.28 21.04
C PRO A 296 6.34 1.93 19.61
N THR A 297 7.63 2.05 19.30
CA THR A 297 8.21 1.60 18.00
C THR A 297 8.74 0.17 18.05
N LYS A 298 8.54 -0.54 19.16
CA LYS A 298 9.02 -1.92 19.35
C LYS A 298 8.00 -2.92 18.81
N GLY A 299 8.46 -3.85 17.97
CA GLY A 299 7.64 -4.91 17.40
C GLY A 299 7.68 -4.93 15.86
N SER A 300 6.80 -5.72 15.25
CA SER A 300 6.61 -5.73 13.80
C SER A 300 5.95 -4.43 13.34
N ALA A 301 6.15 -4.03 12.08
CA ALA A 301 5.51 -2.84 11.51
C ALA A 301 3.99 -2.84 11.68
N ALA A 302 3.34 -4.00 11.56
CA ALA A 302 1.91 -4.18 11.81
C ALA A 302 1.53 -3.87 13.27
N SER A 303 2.31 -4.36 14.23
CA SER A 303 2.07 -4.07 15.66
C SER A 303 2.25 -2.60 16.00
N VAL A 304 3.24 -1.92 15.40
CA VAL A 304 3.47 -0.48 15.56
C VAL A 304 2.30 0.31 14.98
N GLN A 305 1.74 -0.10 13.84
CA GLN A 305 0.62 0.60 13.22
C GLN A 305 -0.71 0.40 13.97
N ILE A 306 -0.93 -0.80 14.51
CA ILE A 306 -2.03 -1.06 15.45
C ILE A 306 -1.86 -0.20 16.70
N ALA A 307 -0.66 -0.18 17.28
CA ALA A 307 -0.35 0.62 18.46
C ALA A 307 -0.57 2.13 18.22
N GLN A 308 -0.15 2.66 17.08
CA GLN A 308 -0.43 4.04 16.65
C GLN A 308 -1.93 4.33 16.57
N THR A 309 -2.70 3.44 15.95
CA THR A 309 -4.15 3.60 15.81
C THR A 309 -4.85 3.57 17.17
N THR A 310 -4.45 2.64 18.04
CA THR A 310 -4.98 2.51 19.40
C THR A 310 -4.59 3.71 20.27
N ALA A 311 -3.34 4.17 20.24
CA ALA A 311 -2.89 5.36 20.95
C ALA A 311 -3.66 6.62 20.52
N ARG A 312 -3.99 6.74 19.23
CA ARG A 312 -4.82 7.84 18.71
C ARG A 312 -6.24 7.81 19.29
N ARG A 313 -6.88 6.65 19.34
CA ARG A 313 -8.20 6.50 19.98
C ARG A 313 -8.17 6.88 21.46
N HIS A 314 -7.15 6.45 22.19
CA HIS A 314 -6.97 6.84 23.59
C HIS A 314 -6.79 8.36 23.76
N ALA A 315 -6.06 9.01 22.85
CA ALA A 315 -5.93 10.47 22.87
C ALA A 315 -7.27 11.19 22.58
N GLU A 316 -8.12 10.62 21.73
CA GLU A 316 -9.47 11.13 21.48
C GLU A 316 -10.38 10.98 22.73
N ASP A 317 -10.30 9.84 23.43
CA ASP A 317 -11.03 9.61 24.69
C ASP A 317 -10.59 10.58 25.80
N VAL A 318 -9.27 10.81 25.91
CA VAL A 318 -8.70 11.79 26.84
C VAL A 318 -9.17 13.19 26.47
N MET A 319 -9.14 13.58 25.19
CA MET A 319 -9.64 14.89 24.74
C MET A 319 -11.13 15.08 25.10
N ARG A 320 -11.96 14.05 24.91
CA ARG A 320 -13.37 14.09 25.29
C ARG A 320 -13.52 14.30 26.79
N SER A 321 -12.76 13.54 27.60
CA SER A 321 -12.73 13.71 29.06
C SER A 321 -12.30 15.12 29.48
N MET A 322 -11.30 15.72 28.80
CA MET A 322 -10.88 17.10 29.04
C MET A 322 -11.98 18.11 28.70
N THR A 323 -12.75 17.84 27.67
CA THR A 323 -13.89 18.66 27.26
C THR A 323 -15.02 18.59 28.27
N ASP A 324 -15.35 17.38 28.75
CA ASP A 324 -16.36 17.16 29.79
C ASP A 324 -15.96 17.80 31.14
N MET A 325 -14.66 17.90 31.40
CA MET A 325 -14.10 18.61 32.56
C MET A 325 -14.03 20.14 32.38
N GLY A 326 -14.55 20.67 31.27
CA GLY A 326 -14.73 22.11 31.05
C GLY A 326 -13.65 22.80 30.23
N VAL A 327 -12.70 22.07 29.62
CA VAL A 327 -11.73 22.66 28.69
C VAL A 327 -12.38 22.84 27.31
N PRO A 328 -12.47 24.06 26.75
CA PRO A 328 -13.07 24.26 25.43
C PRO A 328 -12.29 23.52 24.34
N ALA A 329 -13.00 22.80 23.46
CA ALA A 329 -12.39 22.05 22.35
C ALA A 329 -11.50 22.93 21.45
N ALA A 330 -11.82 24.22 21.30
CA ALA A 330 -11.00 25.17 20.54
C ALA A 330 -9.60 25.41 21.14
N ARG A 331 -9.39 25.04 22.40
CA ARG A 331 -8.09 25.12 23.10
C ARG A 331 -7.37 23.78 23.13
N LEU A 332 -7.96 22.73 22.58
CA LEU A 332 -7.40 21.38 22.53
C LEU A 332 -6.87 21.10 21.13
N ASN A 333 -5.70 20.46 21.06
CA ASN A 333 -5.17 19.94 19.81
C ASN A 333 -4.68 18.51 20.03
N VAL A 334 -4.91 17.62 19.05
CA VAL A 334 -4.37 16.25 19.09
C VAL A 334 -3.23 16.10 18.08
N ALA A 335 -2.14 15.50 18.55
CA ALA A 335 -1.04 15.07 17.71
C ALA A 335 -0.70 13.60 18.00
N SER A 336 0.03 12.98 17.09
CA SER A 336 0.53 11.62 17.26
C SER A 336 2.04 11.59 17.06
N THR A 337 2.73 10.79 17.87
CA THR A 337 4.16 10.56 17.77
C THR A 337 4.50 9.13 18.15
N THR A 338 5.72 8.74 17.86
CA THR A 338 6.29 7.43 18.15
C THR A 338 7.50 7.63 19.05
N ASP A 339 7.59 6.88 20.14
CA ASP A 339 8.71 6.96 21.08
C ASP A 339 9.36 5.57 21.23
N PRO A 340 10.65 5.41 20.90
CA PRO A 340 11.35 4.13 21.05
C PRO A 340 11.55 3.72 22.51
N ASN A 341 11.45 4.66 23.46
CA ASN A 341 11.55 4.38 24.89
C ASN A 341 10.21 3.96 25.52
N ALA A 342 9.09 4.20 24.83
CA ALA A 342 7.79 3.78 25.32
C ALA A 342 7.65 2.25 25.27
N THR A 343 7.11 1.67 26.34
CA THR A 343 6.83 0.23 26.45
C THR A 343 5.37 -0.11 26.20
N ALA A 344 4.48 0.88 26.27
CA ALA A 344 3.05 0.78 26.04
C ALA A 344 2.54 2.04 25.34
N ASN A 345 1.29 2.00 24.86
CA ASN A 345 0.62 3.20 24.36
C ASN A 345 0.42 4.18 25.51
N GLU A 346 0.75 5.45 25.31
CA GLU A 346 0.55 6.47 26.32
C GLU A 346 0.08 7.78 25.70
N VAL A 347 -0.65 8.57 26.47
CA VAL A 347 -1.12 9.89 26.06
C VAL A 347 -0.43 10.92 26.94
N ARG A 348 0.28 11.85 26.31
CA ARG A 348 0.99 12.94 26.98
C ARG A 348 0.23 14.24 26.74
N VAL A 349 -0.14 14.92 27.81
CA VAL A 349 -0.82 16.23 27.73
C VAL A 349 0.20 17.32 28.01
N PHE A 350 0.30 18.30 27.13
CA PHE A 350 1.19 19.45 27.24
C PHE A 350 0.38 20.74 27.32
N VAL A 351 0.92 21.73 28.02
CA VAL A 351 0.37 23.09 28.05
C VAL A 351 1.00 23.91 26.92
N ARG A 352 0.17 24.66 26.21
CA ARG A 352 0.57 25.71 25.26
C ARG A 352 0.35 27.08 25.90
#